data_AF-A0AAW8Q035-F1
#
_entry.id   AF-A0AAW8Q035-F1
#
_cell.length_a   1.000
_cell.length_b   1.000
_cell.length_c   1.000
_cell.angle_alpha   90.00
_cell.angle_beta   90.00
_cell.angle_gamma   90.00
#
_symmetry.space_group_name_H-M   'P 1'
#
loop_
_entity.id
_entity.type
_entity.pdbx_description
1 polymer ?
#
loop_
_entity_poly.entity_id
_entity_poly.type
_entity_poly.pdbx_seq_one_letter_code
_entity_poly.pdbx_strand_id
1 'polypeptide(L)'
;MMTNVVFTKLKEALDNRASFSEIYGICKQYREYGIDSNLIYDYLYVAIRGKGYPPAHKEVICEILSSLSGRCDSDLSLEGAGVVNIYLDDLRETPDLFIRAYTPSETILLLSQYKHVGVLSLDHDLGDDRDIGTGYDVVNWVEEQVFTNESYIAPKQIMIHSDNSSGAFKMKLGLQNISRKIGRRISPWG
;
A
#
# COMPACT_ATOMS: atom_id res chain seq x y z
N MET A 1 -8.87 17.90 2.89
CA MET A 1 -8.73 18.88 1.79
C MET A 1 -7.27 19.31 1.62
N MET A 2 -6.56 19.71 2.68
CA MET A 2 -5.13 20.09 2.57
C MET A 2 -4.18 18.91 2.33
N THR A 3 -4.41 17.75 2.95
CA THR A 3 -3.63 16.52 2.70
C THR A 3 -3.56 16.15 1.22
N ASN A 4 -4.71 16.07 0.52
CA ASN A 4 -4.75 15.73 -0.91
C ASN A 4 -3.95 16.73 -1.76
N VAL A 5 -4.05 18.04 -1.47
CA VAL A 5 -3.31 19.06 -2.23
C VAL A 5 -1.80 18.88 -2.12
N VAL A 6 -1.28 18.53 -0.94
CA VAL A 6 0.16 18.32 -0.79
C VAL A 6 0.60 16.98 -1.41
N PHE A 7 -0.22 15.93 -1.34
CA PHE A 7 0.07 14.65 -2.01
C PHE A 7 0.07 14.75 -3.52
N THR A 8 -0.87 15.50 -4.11
CA THR A 8 -0.86 15.79 -5.55
C THR A 8 0.44 16.51 -5.95
N LYS A 9 0.86 17.52 -5.18
CA LYS A 9 2.12 18.23 -5.45
C LYS A 9 3.34 17.34 -5.33
N LEU A 10 3.37 16.45 -4.34
CA LEU A 10 4.47 15.52 -4.15
C LEU A 10 4.50 14.48 -5.29
N LYS A 11 3.33 14.00 -5.73
CA LYS A 11 3.18 13.12 -6.89
C LYS A 11 3.72 13.77 -8.15
N GLU A 12 3.22 14.96 -8.46
CA GLU A 12 3.64 15.75 -9.62
C GLU A 12 5.14 16.04 -9.58
N ALA A 13 5.69 16.37 -8.41
CA ALA A 13 7.13 16.62 -8.25
C ALA A 13 7.94 15.35 -8.55
N LEU A 14 7.50 14.19 -8.07
CA LEU A 14 8.16 12.91 -8.34
C LEU A 14 8.06 12.53 -9.81
N ASP A 15 6.86 12.61 -10.41
CA ASP A 15 6.63 12.31 -11.83
C ASP A 15 7.44 13.22 -12.76
N ASN A 16 7.58 14.50 -12.40
CA ASN A 16 8.36 15.49 -13.14
C ASN A 16 9.87 15.48 -12.82
N ARG A 17 10.35 14.52 -12.00
CA ARG A 17 11.77 14.41 -11.62
C ARG A 17 12.33 15.67 -10.97
N ALA A 18 11.53 16.28 -10.08
CA ALA A 18 11.90 17.47 -9.35
C ALA A 18 13.16 17.25 -8.49
N SER A 19 13.87 18.35 -8.22
CA SER A 19 15.10 18.33 -7.42
C SER A 19 14.85 18.03 -5.94
N PHE A 20 15.92 17.65 -5.22
CA PHE A 20 15.90 17.46 -3.77
C PHE A 20 15.25 18.64 -3.04
N SER A 21 15.62 19.87 -3.39
CA SER A 21 15.11 21.07 -2.71
C SER A 21 13.61 21.27 -2.90
N GLU A 22 13.08 20.86 -4.05
CA GLU A 22 11.65 20.97 -4.36
C GLU A 22 10.85 19.91 -3.58
N ILE A 23 11.29 18.65 -3.65
CA ILE A 23 10.66 17.54 -2.92
C ILE A 23 10.73 17.78 -1.40
N TYR A 24 11.89 18.22 -0.90
CA TYR A 24 12.10 18.55 0.52
C TYR A 24 11.23 19.73 0.97
N GLY A 25 11.10 20.77 0.13
CA GLY A 25 10.23 21.92 0.41
C GLY A 25 8.76 21.51 0.55
N ILE A 26 8.29 20.61 -0.31
CA ILE A 26 6.94 20.04 -0.22
C ILE A 26 6.81 19.23 1.09
N CYS A 27 7.77 18.33 1.38
CA CYS A 27 7.80 17.54 2.62
C CYS A 27 7.81 18.39 3.89
N LYS A 28 8.48 19.55 3.89
CA LYS A 28 8.50 20.49 5.00
C LYS A 28 7.13 21.15 5.22
N GLN A 29 6.45 21.54 4.13
CA GLN A 29 5.08 22.09 4.21
C GLN A 29 4.12 21.12 4.89
N TYR A 30 4.25 19.81 4.65
CA TYR A 30 3.42 18.80 5.35
C TYR A 30 3.52 18.91 6.88
N ARG A 31 4.74 19.11 7.43
CA ARG A 31 4.92 19.26 8.89
C ARG A 31 4.26 20.51 9.43
N GLU A 32 4.41 21.62 8.70
CA GLU A 32 3.82 22.91 9.09
C GLU A 32 2.29 22.85 9.07
N TYR A 33 1.70 22.00 8.22
CA TYR A 33 0.27 21.69 8.20
C TYR A 33 -0.18 20.60 9.18
N GLY A 34 0.73 20.10 10.05
CA GLY A 34 0.41 19.10 11.06
C GLY A 34 0.18 17.68 10.52
N ILE A 35 0.67 17.38 9.31
CA ILE A 35 0.56 16.06 8.70
C ILE A 35 1.66 15.15 9.26
N ASP A 36 1.27 13.92 9.61
CA ASP A 36 2.18 12.91 10.21
C ASP A 36 3.36 12.61 9.26
N SER A 37 4.58 12.70 9.80
CA SER A 37 5.80 12.43 9.03
C SER A 37 5.92 10.98 8.57
N ASN A 38 5.26 10.04 9.25
CA ASN A 38 5.17 8.64 8.82
C ASN A 38 4.33 8.50 7.54
N LEU A 39 3.31 9.34 7.36
CA LEU A 39 2.48 9.32 6.15
C LEU A 39 3.25 9.82 4.92
N ILE A 40 4.13 10.80 5.11
CA ILE A 40 5.06 11.27 4.06
C ILE A 40 6.09 10.18 3.74
N TYR A 41 6.62 9.53 4.79
CA TYR A 41 7.57 8.42 4.66
C TYR A 41 6.96 7.29 3.83
N ASP A 42 5.77 6.82 4.19
CA ASP A 42 5.06 5.74 3.50
C ASP A 42 4.84 6.09 2.03
N TYR A 43 4.37 7.31 1.76
CA TYR A 43 4.14 7.78 0.40
C TYR A 43 5.41 7.79 -0.46
N LEU A 44 6.50 8.38 0.06
CA LEU A 44 7.78 8.47 -0.64
C LEU A 44 8.40 7.08 -0.86
N TYR A 45 8.32 6.22 0.15
CA TYR A 45 8.82 4.85 0.10
C TYR A 45 8.11 4.01 -0.96
N VAL A 46 6.79 4.15 -1.05
CA VAL A 46 5.95 3.51 -2.06
C VAL A 46 6.28 4.01 -3.47
N ALA A 47 6.42 5.32 -3.65
CA ALA A 47 6.73 5.92 -4.94
C ALA A 47 8.04 5.34 -5.52
N ILE A 48 9.08 5.14 -4.70
CA ILE A 48 10.37 4.58 -5.13
C ILE A 48 10.29 3.11 -5.59
N ARG A 49 9.38 2.32 -5.00
CA ARG A 49 9.25 0.88 -5.27
C ARG A 49 8.45 0.59 -6.55
N GLY A 50 7.69 1.57 -7.05
CA GLY A 50 7.10 1.51 -8.39
C GLY A 50 8.19 1.40 -9.46
N LYS A 51 8.03 0.47 -10.42
CA LYS A 51 9.00 0.24 -11.50
C LYS A 51 9.06 1.47 -12.42
N GLY A 52 9.95 2.42 -12.14
CA GLY A 52 10.12 3.61 -12.98
C GLY A 52 11.15 4.66 -12.52
N TYR A 53 11.57 4.65 -11.25
CA TYR A 53 12.44 5.72 -10.72
C TYR A 53 13.94 5.40 -10.82
N PRO A 54 14.77 6.32 -11.38
CA PRO A 54 16.23 6.15 -11.47
C PRO A 54 16.92 6.06 -10.09
N PRO A 55 18.06 5.36 -9.97
CA PRO A 55 18.82 5.23 -8.71
C PRO A 55 19.09 6.55 -7.97
N ALA A 56 19.39 7.63 -8.70
CA ALA A 56 19.63 8.95 -8.12
C ALA A 56 18.41 9.54 -7.39
N HIS A 57 17.19 9.20 -7.79
CA HIS A 57 15.98 9.63 -7.07
C HIS A 57 15.79 8.83 -5.78
N LYS A 58 16.26 7.58 -5.74
CA LYS A 58 16.24 6.75 -4.54
C LYS A 58 17.19 7.32 -3.48
N GLU A 59 18.37 7.76 -3.88
CA GLU A 59 19.35 8.41 -3.01
C GLU A 59 18.81 9.71 -2.41
N VAL A 60 18.25 10.59 -3.24
CA VAL A 60 17.61 11.85 -2.83
C VAL A 60 16.48 11.62 -1.82
N ILE A 61 15.62 10.63 -2.07
CA ILE A 61 14.53 10.34 -1.15
C ILE A 61 15.06 9.73 0.15
N CYS A 62 16.03 8.82 0.11
CA CYS A 62 16.68 8.31 1.32
C CYS A 62 17.27 9.45 2.18
N GLU A 63 17.94 10.43 1.57
CA GLU A 63 18.45 11.61 2.27
C GLU A 63 17.32 12.46 2.90
N ILE A 64 16.20 12.63 2.18
CA ILE A 64 15.02 13.31 2.70
C ILE A 64 14.45 12.54 3.91
N LEU A 65 14.31 11.22 3.82
CA LEU A 65 13.82 10.37 4.91
C LEU A 65 14.74 10.43 6.15
N SER A 66 16.06 10.45 5.96
CA SER A 66 17.06 10.61 7.02
C SER A 66 16.99 12.00 7.66
N SER A 67 16.78 13.05 6.86
CA SER A 67 16.67 14.44 7.35
C SER A 67 15.34 14.73 8.08
N LEU A 68 14.27 14.03 7.71
CA LEU A 68 12.96 14.17 8.36
C LEU A 68 12.93 13.40 9.68
N SER A 69 13.44 12.18 9.73
CA SER A 69 13.15 11.29 10.86
C SER A 69 13.96 11.56 12.14
N GLY A 70 15.12 12.23 12.09
CA GLY A 70 16.03 12.23 13.24
C GLY A 70 16.44 10.81 13.68
N ARG A 71 16.14 9.78 12.88
CA ARG A 71 16.55 8.41 13.10
C ARG A 71 17.88 8.22 12.40
N CYS A 72 18.90 7.93 13.21
CA CYS A 72 20.22 7.52 12.76
C CYS A 72 20.11 6.21 11.95
N ASP A 73 20.89 6.15 10.89
CA ASP A 73 21.01 5.15 9.82
C ASP A 73 21.35 3.69 10.24
N SER A 74 21.07 3.26 11.47
CA SER A 74 21.33 1.88 11.91
C SER A 74 20.08 1.01 12.00
N ASP A 75 18.89 1.60 12.05
CA ASP A 75 17.60 0.90 12.10
C ASP A 75 16.79 1.13 10.81
N LEU A 76 17.44 0.94 9.66
CA LEU A 76 16.76 0.59 8.41
C LEU A 76 16.19 -0.85 8.52
N SER A 77 15.56 -1.15 9.66
CA SER A 77 14.70 -2.31 9.77
C SER A 77 13.50 -2.03 8.87
N LEU A 78 13.21 -3.00 8.01
CA LEU A 78 12.03 -3.03 7.13
C LEU A 78 10.70 -2.99 7.91
N GLU A 79 10.75 -2.76 9.23
CA GLU A 79 9.62 -2.55 10.14
C GLU A 79 9.20 -1.07 10.19
N GLY A 80 9.07 -0.44 9.01
CA GLY A 80 8.41 0.86 8.91
C GLY A 80 7.00 0.73 9.50
N ALA A 81 6.79 1.32 10.68
CA ALA A 81 5.54 1.32 11.44
C ALA A 81 4.42 2.17 10.80
N GLY A 82 4.53 2.41 9.50
CA GLY A 82 3.55 3.09 8.68
C GLY A 82 2.49 2.11 8.19
N VAL A 83 1.23 2.55 8.21
CA VAL A 83 0.09 1.73 7.81
C VAL A 83 -0.10 1.92 6.31
N VAL A 84 0.36 0.96 5.51
CA VAL A 84 0.21 1.05 4.05
C VAL A 84 -1.18 0.60 3.60
N ASN A 85 -1.70 1.19 2.54
CA ASN A 85 -2.90 0.70 1.87
C ASN A 85 -2.52 0.12 0.50
N ILE A 86 -3.13 -0.99 0.10
CA ILE A 86 -2.82 -1.72 -1.14
C ILE A 86 -4.08 -1.80 -1.99
N TYR A 87 -3.97 -1.49 -3.27
CA TYR A 87 -5.06 -1.48 -4.25
C TYR A 87 -4.68 -2.42 -5.40
N LEU A 88 -5.31 -3.59 -5.44
CA LEU A 88 -5.15 -4.58 -6.50
C LEU A 88 -6.23 -4.39 -7.55
N ASP A 89 -5.84 -3.98 -8.75
CA ASP A 89 -6.71 -3.77 -9.92
C ASP A 89 -5.82 -3.47 -11.13
N ASP A 90 -6.22 -3.87 -12.33
CA ASP A 90 -5.45 -3.72 -13.57
C ASP A 90 -5.92 -2.56 -14.47
N LEU A 91 -7.10 -2.00 -14.20
CA LEU A 91 -7.83 -1.12 -15.13
C LEU A 91 -8.12 0.28 -14.56
N ARG A 92 -8.66 0.37 -13.34
CA ARG A 92 -9.17 1.61 -12.74
C ARG A 92 -8.03 2.50 -12.28
N GLU A 93 -8.31 3.79 -12.04
CA GLU A 93 -7.34 4.71 -11.44
C GLU A 93 -7.08 4.38 -9.97
N THR A 94 -5.82 4.52 -9.52
CA THR A 94 -5.45 4.21 -8.13
C THR A 94 -5.89 5.35 -7.22
N PRO A 95 -6.68 5.09 -6.17
CA PRO A 95 -6.99 6.11 -5.18
C PRO A 95 -5.72 6.66 -4.53
N ASP A 96 -5.76 7.93 -4.12
CA ASP A 96 -4.67 8.53 -3.36
C ASP A 96 -4.36 7.70 -2.10
N LEU A 97 -3.07 7.66 -1.73
CA LEU A 97 -2.59 6.94 -0.53
C LEU A 97 -2.71 5.41 -0.59
N PHE A 98 -2.88 4.84 -1.79
CA PHE A 98 -2.77 3.41 -2.04
C PHE A 98 -1.53 3.07 -2.89
N ILE A 99 -0.89 1.96 -2.54
CA ILE A 99 0.06 1.26 -3.40
C ILE A 99 -0.73 0.47 -4.43
N ARG A 100 -0.51 0.74 -5.73
CA ARG A 100 -1.06 -0.07 -6.80
C ARG A 100 -0.32 -1.41 -6.90
N ALA A 101 -1.08 -2.49 -7.02
CA ALA A 101 -0.62 -3.77 -7.55
C ALA A 101 -1.50 -4.13 -8.75
N TYR A 102 -0.89 -4.69 -9.80
CA TYR A 102 -1.62 -5.11 -11.01
C TYR A 102 -1.95 -6.61 -10.99
N THR A 103 -1.26 -7.37 -10.14
CA THR A 103 -1.42 -8.83 -10.07
C THR A 103 -1.55 -9.33 -8.62
N PRO A 104 -2.11 -10.53 -8.42
CA PRO A 104 -2.16 -11.17 -7.11
C PRO A 104 -0.77 -11.38 -6.52
N SER A 105 0.20 -11.79 -7.34
CA SER A 105 1.59 -12.02 -6.92
C SER A 105 2.26 -10.75 -6.39
N GLU A 106 2.05 -9.61 -7.05
CA GLU A 106 2.54 -8.31 -6.56
C GLU A 106 1.86 -7.94 -5.22
N THR A 107 0.56 -8.18 -5.10
CA THR A 107 -0.20 -7.91 -3.88
C THR A 107 0.31 -8.75 -2.71
N ILE A 108 0.55 -10.04 -2.92
CA ILE A 108 1.11 -10.97 -1.92
C ILE A 108 2.53 -10.54 -1.54
N LEU A 109 3.34 -10.12 -2.51
CA LEU A 109 4.67 -9.60 -2.22
C LEU A 109 4.60 -8.37 -1.30
N LEU A 110 3.69 -7.43 -1.57
CA LEU A 110 3.48 -6.28 -0.69
C LEU A 110 3.01 -6.72 0.71
N LEU A 111 2.02 -7.62 0.81
CA LEU A 111 1.53 -8.14 2.09
C LEU A 111 2.60 -8.87 2.91
N SER A 112 3.54 -9.55 2.25
CA SER A 112 4.67 -10.22 2.92
C SER A 112 5.78 -9.26 3.34
N GLN A 113 5.93 -8.12 2.66
CA GLN A 113 6.94 -7.11 2.97
C GLN A 113 6.50 -6.17 4.09
N TYR A 114 5.21 -5.83 4.17
CA TYR A 114 4.70 -4.88 5.16
C TYR A 114 4.05 -5.59 6.34
N LYS A 115 4.59 -5.36 7.54
CA LYS A 115 4.05 -5.89 8.81
C LYS A 115 2.67 -5.34 9.16
N HIS A 116 2.34 -4.13 8.71
CA HIS A 116 1.09 -3.44 9.04
C HIS A 116 0.42 -2.87 7.79
N VAL A 117 -0.62 -3.55 7.32
CA VAL A 117 -1.49 -3.07 6.23
C VAL A 117 -2.78 -2.50 6.80
N GLY A 118 -3.13 -1.29 6.38
CA GLY A 118 -4.37 -0.60 6.73
C GLY A 118 -5.52 -1.15 5.92
N VAL A 119 -5.64 -0.69 4.69
CA VAL A 119 -6.69 -1.08 3.76
C VAL A 119 -6.10 -1.91 2.63
N LEU A 120 -6.64 -3.12 2.42
CA LEU A 120 -6.40 -3.93 1.24
C LEU A 120 -7.67 -3.88 0.38
N SER A 121 -7.61 -3.24 -0.79
CA SER A 121 -8.73 -3.14 -1.72
C SER A 121 -8.48 -4.07 -2.90
N LEU A 122 -9.44 -4.96 -3.20
CA LEU A 122 -9.28 -6.04 -4.17
C LEU A 122 -10.32 -5.97 -5.30
N ASP A 123 -9.84 -5.92 -6.54
CA ASP A 123 -10.59 -6.38 -7.70
C ASP A 123 -10.38 -7.89 -7.89
N HIS A 124 -11.40 -8.58 -8.38
CA HIS A 124 -11.35 -10.01 -8.64
C HIS A 124 -10.73 -10.31 -10.00
N ASP A 125 -11.25 -9.65 -11.04
CA ASP A 125 -10.91 -9.90 -12.44
C ASP A 125 -9.75 -8.99 -12.81
N LEU A 126 -8.64 -9.57 -13.26
CA LEU A 126 -7.40 -8.82 -13.54
C LEU A 126 -6.94 -9.02 -14.99
N GLY A 127 -7.89 -9.31 -15.87
CA GLY A 127 -7.65 -9.64 -17.27
C GLY A 127 -7.42 -11.14 -17.48
N ASP A 128 -6.16 -11.59 -17.45
CA ASP A 128 -5.81 -12.99 -17.75
C ASP A 128 -5.72 -13.85 -16.49
N ASP A 129 -6.88 -14.16 -15.92
CA ASP A 129 -7.01 -14.96 -14.70
C ASP A 129 -6.33 -16.33 -14.78
N ARG A 130 -6.11 -16.89 -15.98
CA ARG A 130 -5.49 -18.22 -16.13
C ARG A 130 -3.99 -18.18 -15.88
N ASP A 131 -3.33 -17.10 -16.31
CA ASP A 131 -1.88 -16.99 -16.24
C ASP A 131 -1.42 -16.19 -15.01
N ILE A 132 -2.17 -15.15 -14.61
CA ILE A 132 -1.75 -14.26 -13.50
C ILE A 132 -2.49 -14.50 -12.19
N GLY A 133 -3.63 -15.20 -12.23
CA GLY A 133 -4.55 -15.40 -11.11
C GLY A 133 -5.54 -14.25 -10.92
N THR A 134 -6.25 -14.28 -9.80
CA THR A 134 -7.38 -13.41 -9.46
C THR A 134 -7.22 -12.77 -8.09
N GLY A 135 -8.06 -11.76 -7.78
CA GLY A 135 -8.16 -11.24 -6.41
C GLY A 135 -8.53 -12.30 -5.38
N TYR A 136 -9.19 -13.39 -5.78
CA TYR A 136 -9.51 -14.52 -4.90
C TYR A 136 -8.25 -15.24 -4.41
N ASP A 137 -7.19 -15.30 -5.20
CA ASP A 137 -5.92 -15.92 -4.79
C ASP A 137 -5.25 -15.13 -3.67
N VAL A 138 -5.38 -13.80 -3.66
CA VAL A 138 -4.92 -12.96 -2.54
C VAL A 138 -5.73 -13.27 -1.28
N VAL A 139 -7.05 -13.43 -1.39
CA VAL A 139 -7.90 -13.79 -0.23
C VAL A 139 -7.50 -15.16 0.33
N ASN A 140 -7.29 -16.16 -0.52
CA ASN A 140 -6.84 -17.49 -0.10
C ASN A 140 -5.49 -17.42 0.62
N TRP A 141 -4.54 -16.63 0.10
CA TRP A 141 -3.25 -16.44 0.73
C TRP A 141 -3.37 -15.77 2.11
N VAL A 142 -4.17 -14.71 2.22
CA VAL A 142 -4.40 -14.05 3.53
C VAL A 142 -5.06 -15.01 4.50
N GLU A 143 -6.03 -15.81 4.05
CA GLU A 143 -6.64 -16.86 4.86
C GLU A 143 -5.59 -17.86 5.34
N GLU A 144 -4.81 -18.45 4.44
CA GLU A 144 -3.74 -19.38 4.78
C GLU A 144 -2.81 -18.79 5.86
N GLN A 145 -2.28 -17.58 5.64
CA GLN A 145 -1.37 -16.93 6.59
C GLN A 145 -2.00 -16.73 7.97
N VAL A 146 -3.27 -16.33 8.03
CA VAL A 146 -4.00 -16.16 9.29
C VAL A 146 -4.20 -17.49 10.03
N PHE A 147 -4.26 -18.61 9.32
CA PHE A 147 -4.40 -19.93 9.91
C PHE A 147 -3.07 -20.61 10.27
N THR A 148 -2.01 -20.38 9.49
CA THR A 148 -0.75 -21.14 9.58
C THR A 148 0.40 -20.33 10.17
N ASN A 149 0.33 -19.00 10.17
CA ASN A 149 1.40 -18.12 10.65
C ASN A 149 0.94 -17.27 11.84
N GLU A 150 1.35 -17.66 13.05
CA GLU A 150 0.99 -16.98 14.31
C GLU A 150 1.46 -15.53 14.39
N SER A 151 2.51 -15.17 13.64
CA SER A 151 3.07 -13.82 13.62
C SER A 151 2.45 -12.93 12.55
N TYR A 152 1.60 -13.48 11.67
CA TYR A 152 0.99 -12.71 10.60
C TYR A 152 -0.13 -11.81 11.13
N ILE A 153 -0.05 -10.52 10.80
CA ILE A 153 -1.05 -9.51 11.16
C ILE A 153 -1.88 -9.22 9.92
N ALA A 154 -3.12 -9.71 9.90
CA ALA A 154 -4.05 -9.46 8.81
C ALA A 154 -4.33 -7.94 8.63
N PRO A 155 -4.55 -7.47 7.38
CA PRO A 155 -4.90 -6.08 7.11
C PRO A 155 -6.04 -5.58 8.00
N LYS A 156 -5.98 -4.31 8.43
CA LYS A 156 -7.03 -3.72 9.29
C LYS A 156 -8.40 -3.78 8.60
N GLN A 157 -8.45 -3.53 7.30
CA GLN A 157 -9.64 -3.59 6.47
C GLN A 157 -9.33 -4.29 5.15
N ILE A 158 -10.27 -5.10 4.65
CA ILE A 158 -10.18 -5.71 3.32
C ILE A 158 -11.48 -5.41 2.58
N MET A 159 -11.37 -4.60 1.53
CA MET A 159 -12.47 -4.14 0.69
C MET A 159 -12.48 -4.91 -0.63
N ILE A 160 -13.67 -5.11 -1.20
CA ILE A 160 -13.83 -5.72 -2.52
C ILE A 160 -14.49 -4.68 -3.42
N HIS A 161 -13.76 -4.20 -4.42
CA HIS A 161 -14.23 -3.22 -5.40
C HIS A 161 -14.44 -3.84 -6.80
N SER A 162 -14.70 -5.14 -6.82
CA SER A 162 -14.91 -5.94 -8.02
C SER A 162 -16.33 -5.84 -8.57
N ASP A 163 -16.45 -5.62 -9.89
CA ASP A 163 -17.72 -5.70 -10.61
C ASP A 163 -18.15 -7.16 -10.89
N ASN A 164 -17.23 -8.13 -10.78
CA ASN A 164 -17.57 -9.55 -10.86
C ASN A 164 -18.35 -10.02 -9.62
N SER A 165 -19.68 -10.06 -9.72
CA SER A 165 -20.53 -10.50 -8.61
C SER A 165 -20.24 -11.91 -8.08
N SER A 166 -19.89 -12.85 -8.96
CA SER A 166 -19.57 -14.24 -8.58
C SER A 166 -18.22 -14.33 -7.87
N GLY A 167 -17.20 -13.67 -8.41
CA GLY A 167 -15.87 -13.56 -7.82
C GLY A 167 -15.90 -12.83 -6.48
N ALA A 168 -16.58 -11.69 -6.43
CA ALA A 168 -16.81 -10.93 -5.20
C ALA A 168 -17.53 -11.76 -4.13
N PHE A 169 -18.51 -12.58 -4.52
CA PHE A 169 -19.19 -13.48 -3.57
C PHE A 169 -18.23 -14.49 -2.95
N LYS A 170 -17.37 -15.14 -3.75
CA LYS A 170 -16.36 -16.09 -3.25
C LYS A 170 -15.36 -15.42 -2.31
N MET A 171 -14.85 -14.25 -2.69
CA MET A 171 -13.95 -13.46 -1.82
C MET A 171 -14.62 -13.11 -0.49
N LYS A 172 -15.90 -12.70 -0.51
CA LYS A 172 -16.66 -12.41 0.72
C LYS A 172 -16.74 -13.63 1.66
N LEU A 173 -16.86 -14.85 1.13
CA LEU A 173 -16.84 -16.07 1.95
C LEU A 173 -15.47 -16.28 2.61
N GLY A 174 -14.38 -16.08 1.87
CA GLY A 174 -13.01 -16.14 2.44
C GLY A 174 -12.81 -15.10 3.56
N LEU A 175 -13.27 -13.86 3.35
CA LEU A 175 -13.22 -12.80 4.37
C LEU A 175 -14.01 -13.16 5.65
N GLN A 176 -15.11 -13.92 5.53
CA GLN A 176 -15.86 -14.40 6.69
C GLN A 176 -15.05 -15.42 7.50
N ASN A 177 -14.34 -16.34 6.83
CA ASN A 177 -13.48 -17.31 7.51
C ASN A 177 -12.30 -16.62 8.20
N ILE A 178 -11.63 -15.69 7.52
CA ILE A 178 -10.57 -14.86 8.11
C ILE A 178 -11.10 -14.15 9.35
N SER A 179 -12.24 -13.45 9.24
CA SER A 179 -12.87 -12.72 10.35
C SER A 179 -13.18 -13.62 11.55
N ARG A 180 -13.67 -14.84 11.28
CA ARG A 180 -13.95 -15.84 12.32
C ARG A 180 -12.67 -16.26 13.05
N LYS A 181 -11.57 -16.48 12.31
CA LYS A 181 -10.29 -16.91 12.87
C LYS A 181 -9.62 -15.82 13.71
N ILE A 182 -9.64 -14.56 13.26
CA ILE A 182 -9.00 -13.45 14.00
C ILE A 182 -9.88 -12.86 15.11
N GLY A 183 -11.12 -13.32 15.26
CA GLY A 183 -12.04 -12.84 16.30
C GLY A 183 -12.47 -11.37 16.14
N ARG A 184 -12.29 -10.77 14.96
CA ARG A 184 -12.77 -9.42 14.63
C ARG A 184 -13.36 -9.38 13.23
N ARG A 185 -14.34 -8.50 13.03
CA ARG A 185 -14.95 -8.29 11.71
C ARG A 185 -14.01 -7.50 10.81
N ILE A 186 -13.68 -8.05 9.65
CA ILE A 186 -13.09 -7.30 8.54
C ILE A 186 -14.24 -6.66 7.74
N SER A 187 -14.21 -5.35 7.54
CA SER A 187 -15.31 -4.61 6.89
C SER A 187 -15.32 -4.82 5.37
N PRO A 188 -16.40 -5.33 4.77
CA PRO A 188 -16.46 -5.65 3.33
C PRO A 188 -16.95 -4.50 2.45
N TRP A 189 -16.95 -3.25 2.93
CA TRP A 189 -17.57 -2.16 2.17
C TRP A 189 -16.69 -1.76 0.99
N GLY A 190 -17.24 -1.93 -0.21
CA GLY A 190 -17.03 -1.04 -1.35
C GLY A 190 -18.13 0.02 -1.37
#